data_AF-A0A1M6I9S4-F1
#
_entry.id   AF-A0A1M6I9S4-F1
#
_cell.length_a   1.000
_cell.length_b   1.000
_cell.length_c   1.000
_cell.angle_alpha   90.00
_cell.angle_beta   90.00
_cell.angle_gamma   90.00
#
_symmetry.space_group_name_H-M   'P 1'
#
loop_
_entity.id
_entity.type
_entity.pdbx_description
1 polymer ?
#
loop_
_entity_poly.entity_id
_entity_poly.type
_entity_poly.pdbx_seq_one_letter_code
_entity_poly.pdbx_strand_id
1 'polypeptide(L)'
;MTLWPVLRPVLRPALRGMFDTGDAIRIVGPAAFAGAFSRTTVGNARPASGAGWEAYAIDRPRFTGPGRALLWENLRANLLLNSVAPATQSVTVTAQAYTLTFEGTGSVTLSGASTGTLAGTGANNRVSRTFTPTAGSLTLTVTGDVRLAQLEAGAFPTSWITTGGSAVTRASDVATFAPANGQRGTLLGTVTFPFLDAYQAPVLVSANGNIANGFWWRVNSAGTLVAQGAVGGAASQSAGAVASPAGHPLNFALAWDEVSAVLRVAGSAPLNFGGMVPAAGLNRVSVAGHSSFPTFLEMPRLDYYAARLPDAQLQAFAA
;
A
#
# COMPACT_ATOMS: atom_id res chain seq x y z
N MET A 1 -53.81 37.90 15.22
CA MET A 1 -54.20 36.48 15.06
C MET A 1 -53.37 35.94 13.90
N THR A 2 -52.35 35.09 14.04
CA THR A 2 -51.77 34.42 15.20
C THR A 2 -50.41 33.85 14.77
N LEU A 3 -49.36 34.20 15.54
CA LEU A 3 -48.13 33.47 15.87
C LEU A 3 -47.03 33.16 14.81
N TRP A 4 -45.81 33.43 15.25
CA TRP A 4 -44.50 33.40 14.57
C TRP A 4 -43.75 32.04 14.81
N PRO A 5 -42.53 31.84 14.26
CA PRO A 5 -42.01 30.57 13.69
C PRO A 5 -40.97 29.83 14.54
N VAL A 6 -40.84 28.51 14.39
CA VAL A 6 -39.72 27.67 14.89
C VAL A 6 -39.75 26.34 14.08
N LEU A 7 -38.77 25.89 13.30
CA LEU A 7 -37.50 25.25 13.72
C LEU A 7 -36.57 24.99 12.49
N ARG A 8 -35.28 25.07 12.77
CA ARG A 8 -34.07 24.89 11.92
C ARG A 8 -33.76 23.40 11.60
N PRO A 9 -32.74 23.07 10.77
CA PRO A 9 -32.65 21.82 10.02
C PRO A 9 -32.20 20.65 10.91
N VAL A 10 -32.83 19.50 10.74
CA VAL A 10 -32.43 18.25 11.39
C VAL A 10 -31.93 17.29 10.31
N LEU A 11 -30.61 17.19 10.16
CA LEU A 11 -29.89 15.96 9.76
C LEU A 11 -28.36 16.17 9.86
N ARG A 12 -27.87 16.57 11.04
CA ARG A 12 -26.54 16.20 11.58
C ARG A 12 -26.64 16.27 13.10
N PRO A 13 -26.56 15.13 13.81
CA PRO A 13 -25.30 14.82 14.49
C PRO A 13 -25.05 13.31 14.70
N ALA A 14 -23.96 12.75 14.15
CA ALA A 14 -23.40 11.47 14.62
C ALA A 14 -21.93 11.20 14.21
N LEU A 15 -21.15 12.20 13.80
CA LEU A 15 -19.76 12.00 13.35
C LEU A 15 -18.81 13.11 13.83
N ARG A 16 -19.15 13.77 14.94
CA ARG A 16 -18.27 14.74 15.58
C ARG A 16 -17.47 14.00 16.65
N GLY A 17 -16.27 13.54 16.29
CA GLY A 17 -15.35 12.95 17.26
C GLY A 17 -14.25 12.02 16.76
N MET A 18 -13.89 11.96 15.46
CA MET A 18 -12.79 11.06 15.06
C MET A 18 -11.78 11.59 14.05
N PHE A 19 -11.91 12.82 13.54
CA PHE A 19 -10.98 13.33 12.53
C PHE A 19 -10.78 14.84 12.69
N ASP A 20 -9.53 15.26 12.86
CA ASP A 20 -9.15 16.66 12.76
C ASP A 20 -9.42 17.14 11.33
N THR A 21 -9.94 18.37 11.23
CA THR A 21 -10.21 19.09 9.99
C THR A 21 -8.91 19.24 9.18
N GLY A 22 -8.64 18.27 8.31
CA GLY A 22 -7.45 18.23 7.45
C GLY A 22 -7.14 16.84 6.88
N ASP A 23 -7.52 15.76 7.57
CA ASP A 23 -7.28 14.39 7.11
C ASP A 23 -8.52 13.84 6.38
N ALA A 24 -8.58 14.05 5.06
CA ALA A 24 -9.69 13.60 4.23
C ALA A 24 -9.57 12.10 3.88
N ILE A 25 -9.81 11.22 4.84
CA ILE A 25 -10.22 9.84 4.53
C ILE A 25 -11.72 9.73 4.74
N ARG A 26 -12.43 9.87 3.62
CA ARG A 26 -13.81 9.45 3.52
C ARG A 26 -13.78 8.00 3.01
N ILE A 27 -13.64 7.03 3.92
CA ILE A 27 -14.15 5.68 3.65
C ILE A 27 -15.66 5.78 3.84
N VAL A 28 -16.43 6.00 2.76
CA VAL A 28 -17.88 5.82 2.83
C VAL A 28 -18.14 4.31 2.87
N GLY A 29 -18.31 3.77 4.07
CA GLY A 29 -18.56 2.37 4.38
C GLY A 29 -18.45 2.16 5.90
N PRO A 30 -19.16 1.20 6.53
CA PRO A 30 -19.60 1.26 7.92
C PRO A 30 -18.45 1.26 8.94
N ALA A 31 -18.78 1.37 10.23
CA ALA A 31 -17.89 1.12 11.37
C ALA A 31 -17.05 -0.19 11.30
N ALA A 32 -17.24 -1.03 10.27
CA ALA A 32 -16.53 -2.27 9.98
C ALA A 32 -15.02 -2.12 9.67
N PHE A 33 -14.52 -0.92 9.31
CA PHE A 33 -13.07 -0.72 9.14
C PHE A 33 -12.36 -0.32 10.45
N ALA A 34 -13.11 0.08 11.49
CA ALA A 34 -12.53 0.35 12.80
C ALA A 34 -12.00 -0.97 13.40
N GLY A 35 -10.70 -1.05 13.64
CA GLY A 35 -10.04 -2.28 14.12
C GLY A 35 -9.78 -3.33 13.04
N ALA A 36 -10.03 -3.04 11.76
CA ALA A 36 -9.72 -3.94 10.64
C ALA A 36 -8.24 -3.93 10.24
N PHE A 37 -7.50 -2.89 10.66
CA PHE A 37 -6.08 -2.72 10.39
C PHE A 37 -5.25 -3.47 11.44
N SER A 38 -4.22 -4.17 10.98
CA SER A 38 -3.23 -4.81 11.83
C SER A 38 -1.82 -4.51 11.33
N ARG A 39 -0.96 -4.12 12.27
CA ARG A 39 0.50 -4.11 12.14
C ARG A 39 1.08 -4.29 13.54
N THR A 40 1.79 -5.39 13.77
CA THR A 40 2.33 -5.79 15.09
C THR A 40 3.54 -4.98 15.57
N THR A 41 3.92 -3.92 14.87
CA THR A 41 5.09 -3.09 15.15
C THR A 41 4.76 -1.61 14.95
N VAL A 42 5.55 -0.72 15.56
CA VAL A 42 5.51 0.70 15.18
C VAL A 42 5.98 0.88 13.74
N GLY A 43 5.53 1.93 13.08
CA GLY A 43 5.97 2.26 11.71
C GLY A 43 6.05 3.76 11.50
N ASN A 44 6.90 4.21 10.58
CA ASN A 44 7.03 5.63 10.27
C ASN A 44 6.40 5.95 8.92
N ALA A 45 5.99 7.19 8.67
CA ALA A 45 5.61 7.66 7.33
C ALA A 45 6.08 9.10 7.11
N ARG A 46 5.99 9.59 5.86
CA ARG A 46 6.26 11.00 5.57
C ARG A 46 5.11 11.86 6.10
N PRO A 47 5.39 12.93 6.86
CA PRO A 47 4.35 13.84 7.33
C PRO A 47 3.77 14.67 6.17
N ALA A 48 2.69 15.40 6.46
CA ALA A 48 2.05 16.32 5.51
C ALA A 48 3.00 17.37 4.92
N SER A 49 4.01 17.80 5.69
CA SER A 49 5.03 18.74 5.24
C SER A 49 5.98 18.16 4.18
N GLY A 50 6.00 16.84 4.00
CA GLY A 50 6.93 16.12 3.13
C GLY A 50 8.35 15.96 3.69
N ALA A 51 8.69 16.63 4.79
CA ALA A 51 10.03 16.59 5.39
C ALA A 51 10.03 15.89 6.76
N GLY A 52 11.01 15.01 6.98
CA GLY A 52 11.13 14.23 8.21
C GLY A 52 10.23 12.98 8.23
N TRP A 53 9.99 12.45 9.43
CA TRP A 53 9.24 11.23 9.67
C TRP A 53 8.35 11.37 10.90
N GLU A 54 7.15 10.82 10.80
CA GLU A 54 6.19 10.70 11.91
C GLU A 54 6.01 9.23 12.28
N ALA A 55 5.95 8.96 13.58
CA ALA A 55 5.77 7.62 14.11
C ALA A 55 4.29 7.28 14.32
N TYR A 56 3.92 6.07 13.95
CA TYR A 56 2.59 5.51 14.15
C TYR A 56 2.67 4.28 15.06
N ALA A 57 1.75 4.24 16.02
CA ALA A 57 1.63 3.12 16.94
C ALA A 57 1.25 1.81 16.22
N ILE A 58 1.39 0.70 16.96
CA ILE A 58 0.89 -0.62 16.57
C ILE A 58 -0.61 -0.53 16.24
N ASP A 59 -1.03 -1.29 15.23
CA ASP A 59 -2.42 -1.36 14.74
C ASP A 59 -3.04 0.01 14.37
N ARG A 60 -2.20 1.02 14.11
CA ARG A 60 -2.63 2.31 13.57
C ARG A 60 -2.28 2.43 12.09
N PRO A 61 -3.26 2.82 11.24
CA PRO A 61 -3.02 3.12 9.84
C PRO A 61 -2.01 4.27 9.71
N ARG A 62 -1.14 4.20 8.70
CA ARG A 62 -0.15 5.24 8.38
C ARG A 62 -0.65 6.11 7.25
N PHE A 63 -0.46 7.41 7.36
CA PHE A 63 -0.74 8.35 6.28
C PHE A 63 0.55 8.99 5.82
N THR A 64 0.77 9.07 4.51
CA THR A 64 2.03 9.53 3.94
C THR A 64 1.84 10.74 3.04
N GLY A 65 2.81 11.65 3.12
CA GLY A 65 2.97 12.79 2.23
C GLY A 65 1.89 13.87 2.37
N PRO A 66 1.96 14.92 1.52
CA PRO A 66 1.06 16.07 1.59
C PRO A 66 -0.42 15.73 1.39
N GLY A 67 -0.71 14.69 0.59
CA GLY A 67 -2.07 14.22 0.35
C GLY A 67 -2.65 13.32 1.45
N ARG A 68 -1.86 12.98 2.48
CA ARG A 68 -2.25 12.07 3.57
C ARG A 68 -2.84 10.76 3.06
N ALA A 69 -2.24 10.20 2.01
CA ALA A 69 -2.67 8.93 1.45
C ALA A 69 -2.40 7.81 2.46
N LEU A 70 -3.34 6.88 2.62
CA LEU A 70 -3.09 5.70 3.46
C LEU A 70 -1.94 4.91 2.82
N LEU A 71 -1.00 4.48 3.64
CA LEU A 71 0.23 3.81 3.22
C LEU A 71 0.16 2.33 3.63
N TRP A 72 0.49 1.46 2.68
CA TRP A 72 0.68 0.04 2.92
C TRP A 72 2.04 -0.38 2.42
N GLU A 73 2.79 -1.01 3.31
CA GLU A 73 4.07 -1.59 3.01
C GLU A 73 4.17 -2.98 3.63
N ASN A 74 4.64 -3.94 2.85
CA ASN A 74 4.97 -5.27 3.35
C ASN A 74 6.07 -5.23 4.41
N LEU A 75 6.21 -6.36 5.11
CA LEU A 75 7.28 -6.58 6.08
C LEU A 75 8.66 -6.30 5.46
N ARG A 76 9.44 -5.47 6.15
CA ARG A 76 10.82 -5.14 5.78
C ARG A 76 11.69 -5.04 7.01
N ALA A 77 12.97 -5.33 6.85
CA ALA A 77 13.97 -5.22 7.90
C ALA A 77 15.02 -4.21 7.51
N ASN A 78 15.32 -3.28 8.42
CA ASN A 78 16.52 -2.47 8.33
C ASN A 78 17.67 -3.22 9.00
N LEU A 79 18.64 -3.61 8.20
CA LEU A 79 19.81 -4.37 8.66
C LEU A 79 20.87 -3.50 9.32
N LEU A 80 20.77 -2.17 9.21
CA LEU A 80 21.75 -1.25 9.79
C LEU A 80 21.48 -1.00 11.27
N LEU A 81 22.55 -0.87 12.02
CA LEU A 81 22.51 -0.47 13.42
C LEU A 81 22.63 1.06 13.54
N ASN A 82 21.99 1.61 14.56
CA ASN A 82 21.99 3.03 14.91
C ASN A 82 21.59 3.93 13.73
N SER A 83 20.51 3.58 13.02
CA SER A 83 20.14 4.21 11.74
C SER A 83 19.95 5.73 11.79
N VAL A 84 19.68 6.33 12.96
CA VAL A 84 19.60 7.79 13.11
C VAL A 84 20.94 8.46 12.78
N ALA A 85 22.05 7.87 13.21
CA ALA A 85 23.41 8.36 13.02
C ALA A 85 24.36 7.15 12.89
N PRO A 86 24.35 6.45 11.73
CA PRO A 86 25.13 5.24 11.54
C PRO A 86 26.63 5.54 11.53
N ALA A 87 27.41 4.65 12.12
CA ALA A 87 28.85 4.56 11.88
C ALA A 87 29.13 3.59 10.72
N THR A 88 30.37 3.60 10.23
CA THR A 88 30.87 2.56 9.31
C THR A 88 30.66 1.19 9.92
N GLN A 89 30.01 0.30 9.16
CA GLN A 89 29.65 -1.03 9.65
C GLN A 89 29.60 -2.05 8.50
N SER A 90 29.69 -3.32 8.86
CA SER A 90 29.54 -4.43 7.91
C SER A 90 28.25 -5.19 8.20
N VAL A 91 27.59 -5.63 7.13
CA VAL A 91 26.34 -6.40 7.18
C VAL A 91 26.50 -7.64 6.31
N THR A 92 26.07 -8.79 6.81
CA THR A 92 25.98 -10.01 6.00
C THR A 92 24.79 -9.92 5.05
N VAL A 93 25.04 -10.10 3.76
CA VAL A 93 24.03 -10.05 2.69
C VAL A 93 24.02 -11.34 1.89
N THR A 94 22.95 -11.53 1.13
CA THR A 94 22.70 -12.68 0.25
C THR A 94 22.63 -12.22 -1.21
N ALA A 95 22.72 -13.16 -2.15
CA ALA A 95 22.62 -12.85 -3.59
C ALA A 95 21.17 -12.55 -4.02
N GLN A 96 20.64 -11.39 -3.62
CA GLN A 96 19.33 -10.87 -3.99
C GLN A 96 19.36 -9.34 -4.07
N ALA A 97 18.32 -8.68 -4.57
CA ALA A 97 18.27 -7.22 -4.57
C ALA A 97 18.28 -6.66 -3.14
N TYR A 98 19.07 -5.61 -2.91
CA TYR A 98 19.02 -4.76 -1.73
C TYR A 98 18.87 -3.30 -2.14
N THR A 99 18.15 -2.53 -1.33
CA THR A 99 18.05 -1.07 -1.44
C THR A 99 18.67 -0.42 -0.22
N LEU A 100 19.71 0.39 -0.45
CA LEU A 100 20.30 1.29 0.53
C LEU A 100 19.65 2.67 0.40
N THR A 101 19.31 3.29 1.53
CA THR A 101 18.80 4.66 1.60
C THR A 101 19.40 5.42 2.77
N PHE A 102 19.45 6.75 2.67
CA PHE A 102 19.69 7.66 3.79
C PHE A 102 19.21 9.08 3.46
N GLU A 103 19.18 9.97 4.46
CA GLU A 103 19.02 11.41 4.32
C GLU A 103 20.28 12.15 4.74
N GLY A 104 20.65 13.21 4.02
CA GLY A 104 21.82 14.03 4.33
C GLY A 104 22.67 14.40 3.12
N THR A 105 23.77 15.10 3.38
CA THR A 105 24.74 15.55 2.35
C THR A 105 26.01 14.71 2.29
N GLY A 106 26.14 13.71 3.18
CA GLY A 106 27.26 12.78 3.21
C GLY A 106 27.22 11.72 2.12
N SER A 107 27.99 10.66 2.30
CA SER A 107 28.05 9.52 1.39
C SER A 107 28.20 8.20 2.12
N VAL A 108 27.75 7.14 1.47
CA VAL A 108 27.99 5.76 1.89
C VAL A 108 28.68 5.02 0.75
N THR A 109 29.91 4.56 0.98
CA THR A 109 30.67 3.74 0.04
C THR A 109 30.56 2.26 0.39
N LEU A 110 30.23 1.44 -0.60
CA LEU A 110 30.05 0.00 -0.51
C LEU A 110 31.34 -0.70 -0.92
N SER A 111 31.76 -1.70 -0.14
CA SER A 111 32.85 -2.62 -0.48
C SER A 111 32.60 -4.04 0.04
N GLY A 112 33.38 -5.01 -0.44
CA GLY A 112 33.18 -6.44 -0.14
C GLY A 112 32.20 -7.09 -1.11
N ALA A 113 31.02 -7.50 -0.62
CA ALA A 113 29.99 -8.20 -1.40
C ALA A 113 29.38 -7.37 -2.55
N SER A 114 29.54 -6.04 -2.53
CA SER A 114 29.21 -5.15 -3.65
C SER A 114 30.10 -3.91 -3.61
N THR A 115 30.15 -3.15 -4.70
CA THR A 115 30.94 -1.93 -4.82
C THR A 115 30.09 -0.75 -5.31
N GLY A 116 30.51 0.45 -4.92
CA GLY A 116 29.94 1.71 -5.39
C GLY A 116 29.73 2.71 -4.27
N THR A 117 29.07 3.82 -4.58
CA THR A 117 28.78 4.89 -3.61
C THR A 117 27.34 5.36 -3.78
N LEU A 118 26.69 5.70 -2.68
CA LEU A 118 25.46 6.50 -2.65
C LEU A 118 25.81 7.87 -2.05
N ALA A 119 25.65 8.93 -2.83
CA ALA A 119 25.90 10.30 -2.41
C ALA A 119 24.58 11.00 -2.05
N GLY A 120 24.60 11.77 -0.97
CA GLY A 120 23.50 12.60 -0.54
C GLY A 120 23.30 13.81 -1.45
N THR A 121 22.08 14.31 -1.55
CA THR A 121 21.74 15.45 -2.41
C THR A 121 21.19 16.64 -1.65
N GLY A 122 21.11 16.57 -0.32
CA GLY A 122 20.59 17.63 0.54
C GLY A 122 20.25 17.14 1.94
N ALA A 123 20.24 18.03 2.92
CA ALA A 123 20.05 17.67 4.33
C ALA A 123 18.75 16.88 4.59
N ASN A 124 17.66 17.19 3.90
CA ASN A 124 16.37 16.52 4.08
C ASN A 124 15.98 15.66 2.86
N ASN A 125 16.91 15.46 1.93
CA ASN A 125 16.66 14.67 0.73
C ASN A 125 16.98 13.21 1.02
N ARG A 126 15.99 12.34 0.87
CA ARG A 126 16.21 10.90 0.94
C ARG A 126 16.71 10.39 -0.40
N VAL A 127 17.89 9.81 -0.40
CA VAL A 127 18.51 9.19 -1.57
C VAL A 127 18.45 7.68 -1.46
N SER A 128 18.47 6.99 -2.59
CA SER A 128 18.39 5.52 -2.65
C SER A 128 19.30 4.94 -3.71
N ARG A 129 19.83 3.74 -3.46
CA ARG A 129 20.53 2.89 -4.44
C ARG A 129 20.09 1.45 -4.28
N THR A 130 19.59 0.87 -5.37
CA THR A 130 19.30 -0.56 -5.47
C THR A 130 20.46 -1.28 -6.15
N PHE A 131 20.89 -2.42 -5.62
CA PHE A 131 21.98 -3.23 -6.15
C PHE A 131 21.80 -4.72 -5.77
N THR A 132 22.47 -5.61 -6.48
CA THR A 132 22.48 -7.06 -6.18
C THR A 132 23.90 -7.48 -5.79
N PRO A 133 24.22 -7.62 -4.48
CA PRO A 133 25.52 -8.08 -4.04
C PRO A 133 25.71 -9.58 -4.31
N THR A 134 26.96 -10.06 -4.19
CA THR A 134 27.21 -11.49 -3.94
C THR A 134 26.84 -11.82 -2.49
N ALA A 135 26.68 -13.11 -2.16
CA ALA A 135 26.51 -13.50 -0.76
C ALA A 135 27.83 -13.28 0.01
N GLY A 136 27.77 -12.64 1.18
CA GLY A 136 28.97 -12.35 1.98
C GLY A 136 28.86 -11.09 2.81
N SER A 137 30.00 -10.55 3.23
CA SER A 137 30.08 -9.31 4.01
C SER A 137 30.06 -8.09 3.10
N LEU A 138 29.08 -7.20 3.29
CA LEU A 138 29.02 -5.88 2.68
C LEU A 138 29.46 -4.84 3.72
N THR A 139 30.52 -4.09 3.44
CA THR A 139 30.96 -2.98 4.27
C THR A 139 30.41 -1.67 3.73
N LEU A 140 29.77 -0.90 4.61
CA LEU A 140 29.22 0.42 4.35
C LEU A 140 30.07 1.46 5.07
N THR A 141 30.94 2.15 4.33
CA THR A 141 31.77 3.23 4.86
C THR A 141 30.98 4.53 4.83
N VAL A 142 30.67 5.07 6.00
CA VAL A 142 29.89 6.31 6.17
C VAL A 142 30.84 7.50 6.23
N THR A 143 30.57 8.55 5.45
CA THR A 143 31.34 9.81 5.48
C THR A 143 30.38 11.01 5.47
N GLY A 144 30.62 12.01 6.32
CA GLY A 144 29.80 13.22 6.39
C GLY A 144 28.42 13.01 7.04
N ASP A 145 27.46 13.88 6.72
CA ASP A 145 26.09 13.82 7.26
C ASP A 145 25.29 12.71 6.58
N VAL A 146 25.18 11.57 7.26
CA VAL A 146 24.32 10.44 6.87
C VAL A 146 23.41 10.15 8.04
N ARG A 147 22.09 10.25 7.83
CA ARG A 147 21.07 10.02 8.84
C ARG A 147 19.94 9.16 8.29
N LEU A 148 19.18 8.56 9.18
CA LEU A 148 18.00 7.73 8.87
C LEU A 148 18.32 6.64 7.83
N ALA A 149 19.52 6.09 7.94
CA ALA A 149 20.06 5.14 6.97
C ALA A 149 19.37 3.78 7.11
N GLN A 150 19.14 3.14 5.97
CA GLN A 150 18.44 1.88 5.93
C GLN A 150 18.95 1.03 4.79
N LEU A 151 19.28 -0.23 5.11
CA LEU A 151 19.58 -1.26 4.13
C LEU A 151 18.52 -2.36 4.27
N GLU A 152 17.76 -2.55 3.21
CA GLU A 152 16.68 -3.53 3.12
C GLU A 152 16.96 -4.51 1.99
N ALA A 153 16.69 -5.80 2.20
CA ALA A 153 16.47 -6.68 1.05
C ALA A 153 15.25 -6.16 0.29
N GLY A 154 15.27 -6.12 -1.05
CA GLY A 154 14.22 -5.54 -1.89
C GLY A 154 14.77 -4.70 -3.06
N ALA A 155 13.93 -4.42 -4.06
CA ALA A 155 14.30 -3.59 -5.20
C ALA A 155 13.84 -2.11 -5.07
N PHE A 156 13.11 -1.78 -4.00
CA PHE A 156 12.61 -0.44 -3.73
C PHE A 156 12.75 -0.10 -2.23
N PRO A 157 12.89 1.19 -1.90
CA PRO A 157 12.97 1.64 -0.52
C PRO A 157 11.59 1.63 0.14
N THR A 158 11.54 1.35 1.45
CA THR A 158 10.33 1.61 2.23
C THR A 158 10.52 2.73 3.24
N SER A 159 9.45 3.03 3.97
CA SER A 159 9.50 3.98 5.08
C SER A 159 10.62 3.64 6.04
N TRP A 160 11.22 4.68 6.62
CA TRP A 160 12.33 4.48 7.54
C TRP A 160 11.91 3.63 8.73
N ILE A 161 12.68 2.57 8.99
CA ILE A 161 12.56 1.67 10.13
C ILE A 161 13.69 2.03 11.08
N THR A 162 13.31 2.55 12.24
CA THR A 162 14.26 2.98 13.27
C THR A 162 14.97 1.78 13.88
N THR A 163 16.29 1.87 14.00
CA THR A 163 17.15 0.85 14.60
C THR A 163 18.09 1.49 15.61
N GLY A 164 18.36 0.75 16.69
CA GLY A 164 19.39 1.07 17.69
C GLY A 164 20.55 0.08 17.58
N GLY A 165 20.95 -0.51 18.70
CA GLY A 165 22.01 -1.52 18.75
C GLY A 165 21.71 -2.85 18.04
N SER A 166 20.51 -3.02 17.47
CA SER A 166 20.13 -4.21 16.69
C SER A 166 19.31 -3.84 15.45
N ALA A 167 19.34 -4.71 14.44
CA ALA A 167 18.42 -4.66 13.31
C ALA A 167 16.96 -4.79 13.79
N VAL A 168 16.04 -4.18 13.05
CA VAL A 168 14.61 -4.17 13.38
C VAL A 168 13.81 -4.50 12.13
N THR A 169 12.77 -5.31 12.30
CA THR A 169 11.80 -5.66 11.27
C THR A 169 10.48 -4.94 11.53
N ARG A 170 10.02 -4.14 10.57
CA ARG A 170 8.65 -3.61 10.55
C ARG A 170 7.74 -4.67 9.94
N ALA A 171 6.62 -4.96 10.61
CA ALA A 171 5.59 -5.87 10.11
C ALA A 171 4.81 -5.28 8.92
N SER A 172 4.21 -6.14 8.09
CA SER A 172 3.33 -5.72 7.00
C SER A 172 2.14 -4.93 7.52
N ASP A 173 1.72 -3.91 6.77
CA ASP A 173 0.41 -3.30 6.94
C ASP A 173 -0.65 -4.20 6.30
N VAL A 174 -1.64 -4.62 7.08
CA VAL A 174 -2.75 -5.44 6.56
C VAL A 174 -4.06 -4.83 7.03
N ALA A 175 -5.04 -4.72 6.16
CA ALA A 175 -6.40 -4.40 6.57
C ALA A 175 -7.39 -5.40 5.99
N THR A 176 -8.20 -6.02 6.85
CA THR A 176 -9.22 -6.97 6.39
C THR A 176 -10.55 -6.78 7.09
N PHE A 177 -11.64 -6.85 6.34
CA PHE A 177 -13.00 -6.74 6.85
C PHE A 177 -13.94 -7.73 6.16
N ALA A 178 -15.06 -8.05 6.80
CA ALA A 178 -16.09 -8.86 6.19
C ALA A 178 -17.00 -7.99 5.31
N PRO A 179 -17.27 -8.37 4.04
CA PRO A 179 -18.28 -7.68 3.25
C PRO A 179 -19.65 -7.88 3.92
N ALA A 180 -20.43 -6.80 4.05
CA ALA A 180 -21.74 -6.84 4.68
C ALA A 180 -22.72 -7.75 3.91
N ASN A 181 -22.50 -7.89 2.60
CA ASN A 181 -23.17 -8.86 1.75
C ASN A 181 -22.10 -9.65 0.97
N GLY A 182 -21.95 -10.93 1.28
CA GLY A 182 -20.99 -11.80 0.60
C GLY A 182 -21.37 -12.16 -0.84
N GLN A 183 -22.61 -11.87 -1.24
CA GLN A 183 -23.13 -12.15 -2.58
C GLN A 183 -22.98 -10.98 -3.53
N ARG A 184 -22.75 -9.75 -3.04
CA ARG A 184 -22.59 -8.56 -3.88
C ARG A 184 -21.85 -7.42 -3.18
N GLY A 185 -21.15 -6.60 -3.94
CA GLY A 185 -20.51 -5.40 -3.41
C GLY A 185 -19.78 -4.59 -4.47
N THR A 186 -19.33 -3.41 -4.06
CA THR A 186 -18.50 -2.53 -4.88
C THR A 186 -17.41 -1.89 -4.04
N LEU A 187 -16.19 -1.89 -4.56
CA LEU A 187 -15.05 -1.14 -4.06
C LEU A 187 -14.68 -0.08 -5.09
N LEU A 188 -14.65 1.17 -4.65
CA LEU A 188 -14.16 2.29 -5.45
C LEU A 188 -12.92 2.83 -4.76
N GLY A 189 -11.84 3.09 -5.48
CA GLY A 189 -10.66 3.64 -4.85
C GLY A 189 -9.72 4.33 -5.80
N THR A 190 -8.80 5.09 -5.21
CA THR A 190 -7.64 5.66 -5.91
C THR A 190 -6.41 5.01 -5.30
N VAL A 191 -5.56 4.43 -6.13
CA VAL A 191 -4.32 3.78 -5.69
C VAL A 191 -3.14 4.29 -6.52
N THR A 192 -2.03 4.57 -5.85
CA THR A 192 -0.74 4.81 -6.46
C THR A 192 0.15 3.63 -6.14
N PHE A 193 0.91 3.17 -7.13
CA PHE A 193 1.99 2.20 -6.96
C PHE A 193 3.32 2.93 -7.12
N PRO A 194 3.95 3.42 -6.04
CA PRO A 194 5.18 4.22 -6.17
C PRO A 194 6.32 3.48 -6.88
N PHE A 195 6.33 2.14 -6.80
CA PHE A 195 7.29 1.27 -7.48
C PHE A 195 6.58 0.09 -8.11
N LEU A 196 7.04 -0.35 -9.28
CA LEU A 196 6.55 -1.53 -10.01
C LEU A 196 7.72 -2.46 -10.36
N ASP A 197 8.15 -3.26 -9.40
CA ASP A 197 9.27 -4.21 -9.53
C ASP A 197 8.81 -5.68 -9.61
N ALA A 198 7.59 -5.94 -9.16
CA ALA A 198 6.94 -7.25 -9.16
C ALA A 198 5.44 -7.08 -9.38
N TYR A 199 4.70 -8.20 -9.38
CA TYR A 199 3.25 -8.13 -9.30
C TYR A 199 2.82 -7.57 -7.95
N GLN A 200 1.93 -6.58 -7.97
CA GLN A 200 1.34 -5.97 -6.79
C GLN A 200 -0.19 -6.02 -6.89
N ALA A 201 -0.87 -6.38 -5.80
CA ALA A 201 -2.32 -6.53 -5.76
C ALA A 201 -2.92 -5.68 -4.63
N PRO A 202 -3.60 -4.56 -4.94
CA PRO A 202 -4.08 -3.64 -3.90
C PRO A 202 -5.27 -4.19 -3.11
N VAL A 203 -6.10 -5.04 -3.74
CA VAL A 203 -7.33 -5.57 -3.14
C VAL A 203 -7.52 -7.03 -3.54
N LEU A 204 -7.93 -7.85 -2.56
CA LEU A 204 -8.41 -9.21 -2.72
C LEU A 204 -9.78 -9.36 -2.07
N VAL A 205 -10.74 -9.96 -2.77
CA VAL A 205 -12.02 -10.40 -2.22
C VAL A 205 -12.04 -11.93 -2.23
N SER A 206 -12.32 -12.56 -1.09
CA SER A 206 -12.19 -14.02 -0.93
C SER A 206 -13.29 -14.62 -0.04
N ALA A 207 -13.56 -15.91 -0.25
CA ALA A 207 -14.53 -16.70 0.52
C ALA A 207 -13.95 -17.39 1.75
N ASN A 208 -12.64 -17.58 1.82
CA ASN A 208 -11.99 -18.31 2.92
C ASN A 208 -10.71 -17.63 3.40
N GLY A 209 -10.59 -16.33 3.15
CA GLY A 209 -9.39 -15.55 3.47
C GLY A 209 -8.11 -16.03 2.76
N ASN A 210 -8.26 -16.81 1.69
CA ASN A 210 -7.16 -17.32 0.86
C ASN A 210 -7.41 -17.02 -0.62
N ILE A 211 -6.37 -17.19 -1.43
CA ILE A 211 -6.38 -16.87 -2.86
C ILE A 211 -7.00 -17.98 -3.72
N ALA A 212 -7.36 -19.13 -3.13
CA ALA A 212 -7.90 -20.27 -3.89
C ALA A 212 -9.39 -20.09 -4.25
N ASN A 213 -10.10 -19.24 -3.51
CA ASN A 213 -11.53 -18.95 -3.72
C ASN A 213 -11.75 -17.44 -3.56
N GLY A 214 -11.54 -16.70 -4.64
CA GLY A 214 -11.61 -15.26 -4.62
C GLY A 214 -11.24 -14.62 -5.94
N PHE A 215 -11.24 -13.29 -5.95
CA PHE A 215 -10.82 -12.49 -7.08
C PHE A 215 -10.07 -11.24 -6.61
N TRP A 216 -9.10 -10.83 -7.41
CA TRP A 216 -8.23 -9.70 -7.14
C TRP A 216 -7.79 -9.10 -8.45
N TRP A 217 -7.30 -7.88 -8.39
CA TRP A 217 -6.61 -7.30 -9.51
C TRP A 217 -5.17 -6.98 -9.14
N ARG A 218 -4.32 -6.95 -10.14
CA ARG A 218 -2.89 -6.74 -9.98
C ARG A 218 -2.33 -5.90 -11.12
N VAL A 219 -1.21 -5.29 -10.85
CA VAL A 219 -0.35 -4.63 -11.83
C VAL A 219 0.98 -5.38 -11.85
N ASN A 220 1.55 -5.62 -13.03
CA ASN A 220 2.89 -6.20 -13.15
C ASN A 220 3.99 -5.12 -13.17
N SER A 221 5.25 -5.52 -13.22
CA SER A 221 6.38 -4.59 -13.29
C SER A 221 6.43 -3.73 -14.56
N ALA A 222 5.74 -4.14 -15.63
CA ALA A 222 5.58 -3.37 -16.86
C ALA A 222 4.33 -2.45 -16.84
N GLY A 223 3.59 -2.40 -15.73
CA GLY A 223 2.36 -1.61 -15.61
C GLY A 223 1.10 -2.25 -16.19
N THR A 224 1.16 -3.49 -16.71
CA THR A 224 -0.03 -4.19 -17.23
C THR A 224 -1.02 -4.50 -16.11
N LEU A 225 -2.26 -4.07 -16.29
CA LEU A 225 -3.37 -4.34 -15.40
C LEU A 225 -3.96 -5.73 -15.68
N VAL A 226 -4.20 -6.52 -14.64
CA VAL A 226 -4.74 -7.86 -14.75
C VAL A 226 -5.83 -8.07 -13.69
N ALA A 227 -7.02 -8.46 -14.13
CA ALA A 227 -8.05 -9.03 -13.26
C ALA A 227 -7.86 -10.55 -13.21
N GLN A 228 -7.83 -11.14 -12.02
CA GLN A 228 -7.64 -12.58 -11.85
C GLN A 228 -8.59 -13.14 -10.78
N GLY A 229 -9.26 -14.24 -11.13
CA GLY A 229 -10.12 -15.00 -10.24
C GLY A 229 -9.57 -16.41 -10.01
N ALA A 230 -9.97 -17.04 -8.92
CA ALA A 230 -9.73 -18.45 -8.66
C ALA A 230 -10.90 -19.09 -7.90
N VAL A 231 -11.22 -20.34 -8.27
CA VAL A 231 -12.23 -21.20 -7.62
C VAL A 231 -11.61 -22.58 -7.49
N GLY A 232 -11.56 -23.13 -6.27
CA GLY A 232 -10.89 -24.41 -6.01
C GLY A 232 -9.40 -24.41 -6.41
N GLY A 233 -8.76 -23.24 -6.46
CA GLY A 233 -7.36 -23.08 -6.91
C GLY A 233 -7.17 -23.00 -8.43
N ALA A 234 -8.18 -23.28 -9.24
CA ALA A 234 -8.13 -23.06 -10.68
C ALA A 234 -8.26 -21.56 -10.97
N ALA A 235 -7.25 -20.97 -11.60
CA ALA A 235 -7.18 -19.54 -11.85
C ALA A 235 -7.49 -19.18 -13.30
N SER A 236 -8.18 -18.07 -13.52
CA SER A 236 -8.35 -17.44 -14.85
C SER A 236 -8.13 -15.94 -14.75
N GLN A 237 -7.70 -15.33 -15.85
CA GLN A 237 -7.31 -13.92 -15.88
C GLN A 237 -7.77 -13.22 -17.15
N SER A 238 -8.01 -11.91 -17.03
CA SER A 238 -8.14 -10.98 -18.15
C SER A 238 -7.13 -9.85 -17.95
N ALA A 239 -6.40 -9.51 -19.00
CA ALA A 239 -5.42 -8.43 -18.98
C ALA A 239 -5.94 -7.21 -19.76
N GLY A 240 -5.69 -6.02 -19.22
CA GLY A 240 -5.98 -4.76 -19.88
C GLY A 240 -4.78 -4.26 -20.69
N ALA A 241 -5.07 -3.58 -21.81
CA ALA A 241 -4.07 -2.97 -22.67
C ALA A 241 -3.50 -1.65 -22.11
N VAL A 242 -4.05 -1.13 -21.00
CA VAL A 242 -3.61 0.13 -20.39
C VAL A 242 -2.42 -0.13 -19.48
N ALA A 243 -1.33 0.61 -19.69
CA ALA A 243 -0.19 0.63 -18.79
C ALA A 243 -0.45 1.60 -17.63
N SER A 244 -0.24 1.14 -16.40
CA SER A 244 -0.14 1.96 -15.20
C SER A 244 1.33 2.27 -14.94
N PRO A 245 1.82 3.50 -15.18
CA PRO A 245 3.19 3.84 -14.83
C PRO A 245 3.33 3.93 -13.30
N ALA A 246 4.52 3.59 -12.78
CA ALA A 246 4.82 3.73 -11.36
C ALA A 246 4.70 5.20 -10.93
N GLY A 247 4.20 5.44 -9.72
CA GLY A 247 4.04 6.78 -9.13
C GLY A 247 2.80 7.55 -9.60
N HIS A 248 2.00 7.02 -10.52
CA HIS A 248 0.77 7.66 -10.97
C HIS A 248 -0.46 7.12 -10.24
N PRO A 249 -1.39 8.00 -9.80
CA PRO A 249 -2.64 7.56 -9.20
C PRO A 249 -3.56 6.94 -10.26
N LEU A 250 -4.21 5.83 -9.89
CA LEU A 250 -5.21 5.13 -10.68
C LEU A 250 -6.53 5.09 -9.93
N ASN A 251 -7.61 5.54 -10.58
CA ASN A 251 -8.95 5.25 -10.09
C ASN A 251 -9.34 3.83 -10.50
N PHE A 252 -9.83 3.04 -9.56
CA PHE A 252 -10.34 1.70 -9.81
C PHE A 252 -11.77 1.56 -9.28
N ALA A 253 -12.56 0.78 -10.01
CA ALA A 253 -13.89 0.35 -9.61
C ALA A 253 -13.98 -1.17 -9.78
N LEU A 254 -14.14 -1.88 -8.66
CA LEU A 254 -14.32 -3.32 -8.60
C LEU A 254 -15.72 -3.62 -8.07
N ALA A 255 -16.57 -4.27 -8.86
CA ALA A 255 -17.92 -4.66 -8.43
C ALA A 255 -18.15 -6.14 -8.66
N TRP A 256 -18.96 -6.75 -7.80
CA TRP A 256 -19.34 -8.16 -7.92
C TRP A 256 -20.79 -8.40 -7.51
N ASP A 257 -21.35 -9.47 -8.05
CA ASP A 257 -22.53 -10.16 -7.57
C ASP A 257 -22.34 -11.69 -7.67
N GLU A 258 -23.40 -12.46 -7.51
CA GLU A 258 -23.38 -13.94 -7.59
C GLU A 258 -23.13 -14.46 -9.01
N VAL A 259 -23.18 -13.60 -10.02
CA VAL A 259 -23.10 -13.98 -11.43
C VAL A 259 -21.79 -13.49 -12.04
N SER A 260 -21.31 -12.31 -11.63
CA SER A 260 -20.24 -11.60 -12.31
C SER A 260 -19.38 -10.79 -11.34
N ALA A 261 -18.12 -10.63 -11.69
CA ALA A 261 -17.29 -9.56 -11.16
C ALA A 261 -16.67 -8.77 -12.33
N VAL A 262 -16.56 -7.46 -12.16
CA VAL A 262 -16.02 -6.53 -13.15
C VAL A 262 -15.05 -5.56 -12.49
N LEU A 263 -13.96 -5.30 -13.17
CA LEU A 263 -12.95 -4.32 -12.81
C LEU A 263 -12.84 -3.27 -13.92
N ARG A 264 -12.77 -2.01 -13.51
CA ARG A 264 -12.36 -0.89 -14.38
C ARG A 264 -11.25 -0.13 -13.69
N VAL A 265 -10.21 0.24 -14.42
CA VAL A 265 -9.07 1.01 -13.87
C VAL A 265 -8.63 2.04 -14.91
N ALA A 266 -8.49 3.30 -14.50
CA ALA A 266 -7.90 4.37 -15.31
C ALA A 266 -8.41 4.42 -16.78
N GLY A 267 -9.74 4.42 -16.95
CA GLY A 267 -10.38 4.49 -18.26
C GLY A 267 -10.29 3.21 -19.11
N SER A 268 -9.75 2.11 -18.58
CA SER A 268 -9.64 0.84 -19.31
C SER A 268 -11.01 0.31 -19.76
N ALA A 269 -10.99 -0.48 -20.84
CA ALA A 269 -12.09 -1.41 -21.11
C ALA A 269 -12.36 -2.29 -19.86
N PRO A 270 -13.61 -2.74 -19.64
CA PRO A 270 -13.94 -3.55 -18.48
C PRO A 270 -13.15 -4.86 -18.53
N LEU A 271 -12.43 -5.13 -17.44
CA LEU A 271 -11.76 -6.40 -17.22
C LEU A 271 -12.72 -7.33 -16.48
N ASN A 272 -12.86 -8.54 -17.02
CA ASN A 272 -13.58 -9.62 -16.36
C ASN A 272 -12.57 -10.59 -15.74
N PHE A 273 -12.97 -11.39 -14.77
CA PHE A 273 -12.05 -12.30 -14.09
C PHE A 273 -11.85 -13.60 -14.88
N GLY A 274 -11.61 -13.49 -16.20
CA GLY A 274 -11.49 -14.60 -17.13
C GLY A 274 -12.80 -15.37 -17.34
N GLY A 275 -13.94 -14.67 -17.30
CA GLY A 275 -15.28 -15.29 -17.39
C GLY A 275 -15.69 -16.09 -16.13
N MET A 276 -14.89 -16.07 -15.06
CA MET A 276 -15.23 -16.77 -13.82
C MET A 276 -16.39 -16.09 -13.09
N VAL A 277 -17.26 -16.92 -12.53
CA VAL A 277 -18.29 -16.51 -11.58
C VAL A 277 -17.67 -16.39 -10.19
N PRO A 278 -17.95 -15.32 -9.43
CA PRO A 278 -17.49 -15.22 -8.05
C PRO A 278 -17.90 -16.44 -7.21
N ALA A 279 -16.97 -16.95 -6.41
CA ALA A 279 -17.26 -18.06 -5.50
C ALA A 279 -18.39 -17.70 -4.53
N ALA A 280 -19.28 -18.65 -4.23
CA ALA A 280 -20.25 -18.48 -3.18
C ALA A 280 -19.56 -18.24 -1.82
N GLY A 281 -20.18 -17.42 -0.96
CA GLY A 281 -19.72 -17.23 0.41
C GLY A 281 -18.49 -16.31 0.57
N LEU A 282 -18.31 -15.30 -0.29
CA LEU A 282 -17.28 -14.26 -0.07
C LEU A 282 -17.46 -13.63 1.31
N ASN A 283 -16.46 -13.72 2.17
CA ASN A 283 -16.56 -13.29 3.57
C ASN A 283 -15.39 -12.41 4.01
N ARG A 284 -14.44 -12.11 3.09
CA ARG A 284 -13.28 -11.28 3.41
C ARG A 284 -12.89 -10.40 2.24
N VAL A 285 -12.78 -9.10 2.51
CA VAL A 285 -12.04 -8.14 1.70
C VAL A 285 -10.72 -7.86 2.40
N SER A 286 -9.62 -7.99 1.67
CA SER A 286 -8.27 -7.68 2.13
C SER A 286 -7.68 -6.56 1.30
N VAL A 287 -7.22 -5.50 1.94
CA VAL A 287 -6.43 -4.43 1.32
C VAL A 287 -4.97 -4.74 1.55
N ALA A 288 -4.19 -4.80 0.47
CA ALA A 288 -2.76 -5.15 0.48
C ALA A 288 -2.45 -6.51 1.18
N GLY A 289 -3.44 -7.41 1.26
CA GLY A 289 -3.35 -8.66 2.03
C GLY A 289 -3.15 -9.91 1.17
N HIS A 290 -2.60 -9.78 -0.05
CA HIS A 290 -2.40 -10.91 -0.94
C HIS A 290 -1.10 -11.66 -0.61
N SER A 291 -1.18 -12.98 -0.37
CA SER A 291 -0.04 -13.78 0.12
C SER A 291 1.13 -13.89 -0.87
N SER A 292 0.87 -13.79 -2.17
CA SER A 292 1.89 -13.99 -3.22
C SER A 292 2.41 -12.70 -3.86
N PHE A 293 1.78 -11.55 -3.61
CA PHE A 293 2.08 -10.31 -4.30
C PHE A 293 2.47 -9.27 -3.27
N PRO A 294 3.77 -8.89 -3.20
CA PRO A 294 4.17 -7.85 -2.28
C PRO A 294 3.50 -6.53 -2.64
N THR A 295 3.21 -5.73 -1.63
CA THR A 295 2.52 -4.46 -1.81
C THR A 295 3.29 -3.31 -1.20
N PHE A 296 3.54 -2.31 -2.03
CA PHE A 296 3.94 -0.97 -1.65
C PHE A 296 3.00 -0.02 -2.38
N LEU A 297 2.02 0.51 -1.66
CA LEU A 297 1.00 1.34 -2.29
C LEU A 297 0.58 2.48 -1.38
N GLU A 298 0.11 3.54 -2.02
CA GLU A 298 -0.56 4.65 -1.38
C GLU A 298 -2.01 4.66 -1.87
N MET A 299 -2.99 4.76 -0.97
CA MET A 299 -4.40 4.78 -1.34
C MET A 299 -5.04 6.04 -0.74
N PRO A 300 -5.14 7.12 -1.52
CA PRO A 300 -5.85 8.33 -1.10
C PRO A 300 -7.33 8.10 -0.80
N ARG A 301 -7.95 7.10 -1.43
CA ARG A 301 -9.38 6.82 -1.31
C ARG A 301 -9.70 5.34 -1.44
N LEU A 302 -10.57 4.86 -0.56
CA LEU A 302 -11.21 3.55 -0.68
C LEU A 302 -12.63 3.62 -0.09
N ASP A 303 -13.64 3.37 -0.91
CA ASP A 303 -15.05 3.29 -0.54
C ASP A 303 -15.57 1.87 -0.74
N TYR A 304 -16.47 1.44 0.15
CA TYR A 304 -17.16 0.15 0.05
C TYR A 304 -18.67 0.33 0.06
N TYR A 305 -19.34 -0.28 -0.91
CA TYR A 305 -20.78 -0.38 -0.99
C TYR A 305 -21.20 -1.84 -0.86
N ALA A 306 -22.16 -2.12 0.03
CA ALA A 306 -22.78 -3.44 0.20
C ALA A 306 -23.76 -3.80 -0.95
N ALA A 307 -23.58 -3.19 -2.12
CA ALA A 307 -24.38 -3.38 -3.31
C ALA A 307 -23.45 -3.34 -4.54
N ARG A 308 -23.87 -4.04 -5.61
CA ARG A 308 -23.23 -3.92 -6.92
C ARG A 308 -23.74 -2.64 -7.58
N LEU A 309 -22.88 -1.65 -7.76
CA LEU A 309 -23.25 -0.43 -8.47
C LEU A 309 -23.39 -0.71 -9.99
N PRO A 310 -24.22 0.06 -10.71
CA PRO A 310 -24.36 -0.07 -12.16
C PRO A 310 -23.05 0.19 -12.91
N ASP A 311 -22.80 -0.53 -14.00
CA ASP A 311 -21.57 -0.43 -14.78
C ASP A 311 -21.27 0.98 -15.29
N ALA A 312 -22.30 1.79 -15.57
CA ALA A 312 -22.16 3.20 -15.94
C ALA A 312 -21.55 4.04 -14.81
N GLN A 313 -21.89 3.76 -13.55
CA GLN A 313 -21.28 4.43 -12.40
C GLN A 313 -19.84 3.98 -12.20
N LEU A 314 -19.56 2.68 -12.40
CA LEU A 314 -18.19 2.15 -12.33
C LEU A 314 -17.30 2.80 -13.38
N GLN A 315 -17.82 2.96 -14.61
CA GLN A 315 -17.12 3.64 -15.70
C GLN A 315 -16.89 5.12 -15.41
N ALA A 316 -17.91 5.84 -14.93
CA ALA A 316 -17.77 7.25 -14.60
C ALA A 316 -16.75 7.50 -13.47
N PHE A 317 -16.61 6.58 -12.52
CA PHE A 317 -15.62 6.69 -11.44
C PHE A 317 -14.20 6.36 -11.92
N ALA A 318 -14.05 5.30 -12.72
CA ALA A 318 -12.73 4.79 -13.12
C ALA A 318 -12.12 5.56 -14.29
N ALA A 319 -12.87 6.45 -14.94
CA ALA A 319 -12.40 7.30 -16.05
C ALA A 319 -11.29 8.28 -15.62
#